data_AF-A0A1M5GTL1-F1
#
_entry.id   AF-A0A1M5GTL1-F1
#
_cell.length_a   1.000
_cell.length_b   1.000
_cell.length_c   1.000
_cell.angle_alpha   90.00
_cell.angle_beta   90.00
_cell.angle_gamma   90.00
#
_symmetry.space_group_name_H-M   'P 1'
#
loop_
_entity.id
_entity.type
_entity.pdbx_description
1 polymer ?
#
loop_
_entity_poly.entity_id
_entity_poly.type
_entity_poly.pdbx_seq_one_letter_code
_entity_poly.pdbx_strand_id
1 'polypeptide(L)'
;MALAVIVVLYISIGLMAAAGTIAIVRKLLPMRAEQIFYGLFLVLIAAFYLAFTAYFDNPRAWPLEAVAVALFTLFGVLGCRIPAWLIAGYLLHGVWDLFHELPVYTTVEIGTDRLTEIPMAYGVFCIAYDWCMAAYIYVRRRAWRTVGL
;
A
#
# COMPACT_ATOMS: atom_id res chain seq x y z
N MET A 1 15.17 -22.20 -4.37
CA MET A 1 16.13 -21.14 -4.78
C MET A 1 15.46 -20.05 -5.62
N ALA A 2 14.72 -20.37 -6.68
CA ALA A 2 14.04 -19.36 -7.51
C ALA A 2 13.07 -18.45 -6.74
N LEU A 3 12.19 -19.00 -5.88
CA LEU A 3 11.26 -18.21 -5.06
C LEU A 3 11.98 -17.20 -4.17
N ALA A 4 13.05 -17.61 -3.48
CA ALA A 4 13.83 -16.71 -2.63
C ALA A 4 14.46 -15.55 -3.43
N VAL A 5 14.93 -15.82 -4.65
CA VAL A 5 15.46 -14.78 -5.55
C VAL A 5 14.35 -13.81 -5.96
N ILE A 6 13.16 -14.30 -6.29
CA ILE A 6 11.99 -13.46 -6.63
C ILE A 6 11.62 -12.57 -5.44
N VAL A 7 11.50 -13.14 -4.24
CA VAL A 7 11.17 -12.39 -3.03
C VAL A 7 12.20 -11.30 -2.75
N VAL A 8 13.50 -11.63 -2.78
CA VAL A 8 14.57 -10.64 -2.57
C VAL A 8 14.53 -9.53 -3.62
N LEU A 9 14.29 -9.88 -4.88
CA LEU A 9 14.19 -8.93 -5.98
C LEU A 9 13.02 -7.95 -5.76
N TYR A 10 11.82 -8.45 -5.46
CA TYR A 10 10.63 -7.62 -5.30
C TYR A 10 10.68 -6.77 -4.02
N ILE A 11 11.28 -7.27 -2.93
CA ILE A 11 11.59 -6.45 -1.76
C ILE A 11 12.53 -5.30 -2.16
N SER A 12 13.59 -5.60 -2.91
CA SER A 12 14.57 -4.59 -3.34
C SER A 12 13.91 -3.53 -4.23
N ILE A 13 13.06 -3.94 -5.17
CA ILE A 13 12.30 -3.04 -6.04
C ILE A 13 11.34 -2.17 -5.20
N GLY A 14 10.63 -2.75 -4.22
CA GLY A 14 9.72 -2.04 -3.32
C GLY A 14 10.43 -0.95 -2.51
N LEU A 15 11.57 -1.29 -1.91
CA LEU A 15 12.40 -0.34 -1.16
C LEU A 15 12.96 0.77 -2.07
N MET A 16 13.44 0.43 -3.27
CA MET A 16 13.92 1.41 -4.24
C MET A 16 12.80 2.33 -4.73
N ALA A 17 11.59 1.80 -4.96
CA ALA A 17 10.42 2.56 -5.35
C ALA A 17 9.98 3.54 -4.24
N ALA A 18 10.00 3.09 -2.98
CA ALA A 18 9.73 3.96 -1.83
C ALA A 18 10.76 5.08 -1.72
N ALA A 19 12.05 4.73 -1.77
CA ALA A 19 13.14 5.72 -1.74
C ALA A 19 13.03 6.73 -2.89
N GLY A 20 12.74 6.25 -4.10
CA GLY A 20 12.52 7.08 -5.28
C GLY A 20 11.33 8.01 -5.12
N THR A 21 10.19 7.50 -4.65
CA THR A 21 8.99 8.31 -4.39
C THR A 21 9.29 9.39 -3.37
N ILE A 22 9.90 9.04 -2.22
CA ILE A 22 10.28 9.98 -1.18
C ILE A 22 11.20 11.07 -1.75
N ALA A 23 12.24 10.69 -2.49
CA ALA A 23 13.20 11.64 -3.06
C ALA A 23 12.54 12.62 -4.04
N ILE A 24 11.71 12.11 -4.94
CA ILE A 24 11.01 12.91 -5.96
C ILE A 24 9.99 13.84 -5.29
N VAL A 25 9.10 13.29 -4.46
CA VAL A 25 8.01 14.05 -3.83
C VAL A 25 8.56 15.15 -2.92
N ARG A 26 9.58 14.86 -2.10
CA ARG A 26 10.21 15.87 -1.25
C ARG A 26 10.86 17.00 -2.03
N LYS A 27 11.37 16.72 -3.23
CA LYS A 27 12.01 17.71 -4.09
C LYS A 27 10.99 18.59 -4.80
N LEU A 28 9.86 18.02 -5.22
CA LEU A 28 8.87 18.69 -6.06
C LEU A 28 7.75 19.38 -5.27
N LEU A 29 7.36 18.84 -4.11
CA LEU A 29 6.19 19.30 -3.39
C LEU A 29 6.54 20.00 -2.06
N PRO A 30 5.81 21.07 -1.70
CA PRO A 30 5.90 21.65 -0.36
C PRO A 30 5.36 20.67 0.69
N MET A 31 5.78 20.85 1.94
CA MET A 31 5.51 19.91 3.05
C MET A 31 4.03 19.50 3.20
N ARG A 32 3.10 20.44 3.02
CA ARG A 32 1.66 20.14 3.12
C ARG A 32 1.14 19.34 1.93
N ALA A 33 1.62 19.64 0.72
CA ALA A 33 1.26 18.91 -0.48
C ALA A 33 1.90 17.50 -0.50
N GLU A 34 3.08 17.35 0.09
CA GLU A 34 3.73 16.07 0.33
C GLU A 34 2.82 15.11 1.13
N GLN A 35 2.27 15.57 2.27
CA GLN A 35 1.34 14.75 3.07
C GLN A 35 0.09 14.36 2.28
N ILE A 36 -0.50 15.31 1.55
CA ILE A 36 -1.70 15.08 0.73
C ILE A 36 -1.39 14.06 -0.38
N PHE A 37 -0.23 14.19 -1.03
CA PHE A 37 0.21 13.27 -2.07
C PHE A 37 0.21 11.82 -1.55
N TYR A 38 0.84 11.56 -0.40
CA TYR A 38 0.86 10.20 0.15
C TYR A 38 -0.53 9.70 0.58
N GLY A 39 -1.41 10.59 1.06
CA GLY A 39 -2.80 10.24 1.32
C GLY A 39 -3.54 9.78 0.07
N LEU A 40 -3.43 10.53 -1.03
CA LEU A 40 -4.04 10.18 -2.31
C LEU A 40 -3.36 8.97 -2.96
N PHE A 41 -2.05 8.80 -2.76
CA PHE A 41 -1.31 7.66 -3.27
C PHE A 41 -1.77 6.35 -2.63
N LEU A 42 -2.03 6.35 -1.32
CA LEU A 42 -2.64 5.19 -0.64
C LEU A 42 -4.01 4.81 -1.26
N VAL A 43 -4.84 5.81 -1.58
CA VAL A 43 -6.13 5.56 -2.25
C VAL A 43 -5.92 4.93 -3.63
N LEU A 44 -4.97 5.46 -4.40
CA LEU A 44 -4.65 4.97 -5.73
C LEU A 44 -4.17 3.52 -5.70
N ILE A 45 -3.25 3.17 -4.79
CA ILE A 45 -2.73 1.80 -4.71
C ILE A 45 -3.82 0.82 -4.27
N ALA A 46 -4.68 1.21 -3.32
CA ALA A 46 -5.81 0.39 -2.92
C ALA A 46 -6.79 0.17 -4.09
N ALA A 47 -7.06 1.19 -4.90
CA ALA A 47 -7.97 1.08 -6.05
C ALA A 47 -7.51 0.06 -7.11
N PHE A 48 -6.21 -0.28 -7.18
CA PHE A 48 -5.74 -1.34 -8.07
C PHE A 48 -6.37 -2.70 -7.76
N TYR A 49 -6.79 -2.97 -6.52
CA TYR A 49 -7.48 -4.21 -6.18
C TYR A 49 -8.82 -4.38 -6.92
N LEU A 50 -9.53 -3.28 -7.21
CA LEU A 50 -10.72 -3.34 -8.05
C LEU A 50 -10.36 -3.63 -9.51
N ALA A 51 -9.25 -3.08 -9.99
CA ALA A 51 -8.74 -3.38 -11.33
C ALA A 51 -8.31 -4.85 -11.45
N PHE A 52 -7.65 -5.41 -10.43
CA PHE A 52 -7.31 -6.82 -10.36
C PHE A 52 -8.57 -7.70 -10.31
N THR A 53 -9.57 -7.31 -9.50
CA THR A 53 -10.86 -8.01 -9.46
C THR A 53 -11.51 -8.09 -10.84
N ALA A 54 -11.48 -6.99 -11.58
CA ALA A 54 -11.99 -6.95 -12.95
C ALA A 54 -11.11 -7.75 -13.94
N TYR A 55 -9.79 -7.70 -13.79
CA TYR A 55 -8.84 -8.35 -14.69
C TYR A 55 -8.84 -9.88 -14.57
N PHE A 56 -8.85 -10.40 -13.33
CA PHE A 56 -8.87 -11.83 -13.03
C PHE A 56 -10.27 -12.44 -13.03
N ASP A 57 -11.30 -11.63 -13.34
CA ASP A 57 -12.69 -12.07 -13.50
C ASP A 57 -13.22 -12.87 -12.28
N ASN A 58 -12.94 -12.38 -11.07
CA ASN A 58 -13.45 -12.99 -9.83
C ASN A 58 -14.66 -12.21 -9.29
N PRO A 59 -15.91 -12.55 -9.68
CA PRO A 59 -17.09 -11.81 -9.26
C PRO A 59 -17.34 -11.85 -7.75
N ARG A 60 -16.82 -12.87 -7.05
CA ARG A 60 -17.01 -13.04 -5.60
C ARG A 60 -16.11 -12.13 -4.77
N ALA A 61 -15.05 -11.57 -5.35
CA ALA A 61 -14.13 -10.69 -4.64
C ALA A 61 -14.62 -9.25 -4.54
N TRP A 62 -15.50 -8.79 -5.44
CA TRP A 62 -16.00 -7.42 -5.48
C TRP A 62 -16.45 -6.84 -4.13
N PRO A 63 -17.28 -7.53 -3.32
CA PRO A 63 -17.76 -6.95 -2.06
C PRO A 63 -16.62 -6.72 -1.07
N LEU A 64 -15.67 -7.66 -0.98
CA LEU A 64 -14.56 -7.57 -0.03
C LEU A 64 -13.56 -6.50 -0.47
N GLU A 65 -13.15 -6.51 -1.74
CA GLU A 65 -12.21 -5.52 -2.28
C GLU A 65 -12.81 -4.11 -2.25
N ALA A 66 -14.11 -3.95 -2.56
CA ALA A 66 -14.76 -2.64 -2.46
C ALA A 66 -14.78 -2.10 -1.02
N VAL A 67 -15.01 -2.95 -0.02
CA VAL A 67 -14.93 -2.57 1.39
C VAL A 67 -13.49 -2.21 1.77
N ALA A 68 -12.50 -3.01 1.37
CA ALA A 68 -11.09 -2.73 1.62
C ALA A 68 -10.67 -1.37 1.01
N VAL A 69 -11.02 -1.13 -0.25
CA VAL A 69 -10.75 0.15 -0.93
C VAL A 69 -11.45 1.31 -0.25
N ALA A 70 -12.71 1.16 0.17
CA ALA A 70 -13.41 2.21 0.91
C ALA A 70 -12.72 2.55 2.24
N LEU A 71 -12.24 1.52 2.98
CA LEU A 71 -11.49 1.70 4.21
C LEU A 71 -10.15 2.40 3.96
N PHE A 72 -9.36 1.95 2.99
CA PHE A 72 -8.08 2.60 2.66
C PHE A 72 -8.27 4.02 2.11
N THR A 73 -9.37 4.28 1.40
CA THR A 73 -9.77 5.63 1.01
C THR A 73 -10.01 6.51 2.23
N LEU A 74 -10.72 6.01 3.23
CA LEU A 74 -10.94 6.72 4.49
C LEU A 74 -9.60 7.01 5.20
N PHE A 75 -8.71 6.02 5.31
CA PHE A 75 -7.37 6.22 5.88
C PHE A 75 -6.56 7.27 5.10
N GLY A 76 -6.57 7.22 3.77
CA GLY A 76 -5.86 8.18 2.91
C GLY A 76 -6.40 9.61 3.07
N VAL A 77 -7.73 9.79 3.01
CA VAL A 77 -8.39 11.09 3.14
C VAL A 77 -8.18 11.70 4.53
N LEU A 78 -8.35 10.92 5.61
CA LEU A 78 -8.04 11.38 6.96
C LEU A 78 -6.54 11.65 7.13
N GLY A 79 -5.71 10.81 6.51
CA GLY A 79 -4.25 10.89 6.47
C GLY A 79 -3.72 12.18 5.87
N CYS A 80 -4.45 12.79 4.92
CA CYS A 80 -4.14 14.10 4.35
C CYS A 80 -4.07 15.23 5.39
N ARG A 81 -4.71 15.06 6.56
CA ARG A 81 -4.69 16.04 7.66
C ARG A 81 -3.98 15.51 8.89
N ILE A 82 -4.16 14.24 9.20
CA ILE A 82 -3.70 13.63 10.45
C ILE A 82 -2.74 12.49 10.10
N PRO A 83 -1.41 12.68 10.26
CA PRO A 83 -0.41 11.70 9.81
C PRO A 83 -0.55 10.32 10.45
N ALA A 84 -1.18 10.21 11.63
CA ALA A 84 -1.38 8.93 12.31
C ALA A 84 -2.26 7.96 11.49
N TRP A 85 -3.32 8.48 10.84
CA TRP A 85 -4.16 7.68 9.96
C TRP A 85 -3.40 7.21 8.72
N LEU A 86 -2.48 8.03 8.22
CA LEU A 86 -1.66 7.65 7.07
C LEU A 86 -0.70 6.51 7.42
N ILE A 87 -0.04 6.58 8.58
CA ILE A 87 0.85 5.50 9.07
C ILE A 87 0.06 4.20 9.24
N ALA A 88 -1.11 4.26 9.89
CA ALA A 88 -1.97 3.10 10.06
C ALA A 88 -2.44 2.53 8.72
N GLY A 89 -2.84 3.40 7.79
CA GLY A 89 -3.29 3.01 6.45
C GLY A 89 -2.23 2.24 5.67
N TYR A 90 -0.99 2.75 5.60
CA TYR A 90 0.10 2.05 4.93
C TYR A 90 0.47 0.72 5.62
N LEU A 91 0.52 0.67 6.96
CA LEU A 91 0.80 -0.59 7.66
C LEU A 91 -0.28 -1.64 7.39
N LEU A 92 -1.56 -1.25 7.46
CA LEU A 92 -2.70 -2.13 7.19
C LEU A 92 -2.78 -2.54 5.72
N HIS A 93 -2.39 -1.67 4.78
CA HIS A 93 -2.32 -2.01 3.36
C HIS A 93 -1.25 -3.07 3.11
N GLY A 94 -0.04 -2.92 3.67
CA GLY A 94 0.98 -3.97 3.58
C GLY A 94 0.56 -5.30 4.22
N VAL A 95 -0.31 -5.28 5.24
CA VAL A 95 -0.93 -6.52 5.78
C VAL A 95 -1.98 -7.08 4.83
N TRP A 96 -2.76 -6.23 4.17
CA TRP A 96 -3.71 -6.64 3.13
C TRP A 96 -2.99 -7.33 1.97
N ASP A 97 -1.88 -6.77 1.50
CA ASP A 97 -1.01 -7.35 0.47
C ASP A 97 -0.50 -8.75 0.88
N LEU A 98 -0.18 -8.94 2.16
CA LEU A 98 0.25 -10.25 2.66
C LEU A 98 -0.88 -11.28 2.61
N PHE A 99 -2.13 -10.90 2.88
CA PHE A 99 -3.26 -11.83 2.76
C PHE A 99 -3.47 -12.30 1.32
N HIS A 100 -3.17 -11.46 0.33
CA HIS A 100 -3.22 -11.82 -1.09
C HIS A 100 -2.03 -12.68 -1.54
N GLU A 101 -0.85 -12.49 -0.94
CA GLU A 101 0.36 -13.22 -1.31
C GLU A 101 0.48 -14.60 -0.63
N LEU A 102 -0.04 -14.76 0.60
CA LEU A 102 0.08 -15.99 1.37
C LEU A 102 -0.47 -17.24 0.66
N PRO A 103 -1.67 -17.21 0.03
CA PRO A 103 -2.19 -18.38 -0.70
C PRO A 103 -1.32 -18.79 -1.90
N VAL A 104 -0.51 -17.89 -2.45
CA VAL A 104 0.38 -18.17 -3.58
C VAL A 104 1.56 -19.06 -3.17
N TYR A 105 2.06 -18.91 -1.93
CA TYR A 105 3.26 -19.61 -1.45
C TYR A 105 3.00 -20.63 -0.35
N THR A 106 1.78 -20.73 0.14
CA THR A 106 1.42 -21.63 1.24
C THR A 106 0.15 -22.39 0.92
N THR A 107 -0.10 -23.48 1.64
CA THR A 107 -1.37 -24.23 1.58
C THR A 107 -2.47 -23.59 2.44
N VAL A 108 -2.28 -22.33 2.87
CA VAL A 108 -3.21 -21.64 3.76
C VAL A 108 -4.36 -21.07 2.93
N GLU A 109 -5.54 -21.66 3.06
CA GLU A 109 -6.78 -21.16 2.45
C GLU A 109 -7.40 -20.04 3.30
N ILE A 110 -6.88 -18.81 3.21
CA ILE A 110 -7.54 -17.64 3.79
C ILE A 110 -8.52 -17.08 2.76
N GLY A 111 -9.81 -17.41 2.89
CA GLY A 111 -10.89 -16.75 2.14
C GLY A 111 -10.61 -16.58 0.64
N THR A 112 -9.89 -17.53 0.04
CA THR A 112 -9.29 -17.42 -1.31
C THR A 112 -10.33 -17.24 -2.40
N ASP A 113 -11.57 -17.61 -2.10
CA ASP A 113 -12.70 -17.47 -3.01
C ASP A 113 -13.26 -16.03 -3.07
N ARG A 114 -12.93 -15.19 -2.08
CA ARG A 114 -13.38 -13.80 -1.93
C ARG A 114 -12.25 -12.77 -2.00
N LEU A 115 -11.00 -13.21 -2.06
CA LEU A 115 -9.87 -12.34 -2.37
C LEU A 115 -9.64 -12.35 -3.88
N THR A 116 -9.31 -11.20 -4.46
CA THR A 116 -8.87 -11.16 -5.85
C THR A 116 -7.48 -11.76 -6.00
N GLU A 117 -7.17 -12.28 -7.18
CA GLU A 117 -5.79 -12.65 -7.51
C GLU A 117 -4.96 -11.37 -7.71
N ILE A 118 -3.66 -11.45 -7.42
CA ILE A 118 -2.71 -10.37 -7.68
C ILE A 118 -1.56 -10.89 -8.56
N PRO A 119 -0.89 -10.01 -9.33
CA PRO A 119 0.31 -10.41 -10.05
C PRO A 119 1.35 -11.02 -9.10
N MET A 120 2.08 -12.04 -9.56
CA MET A 120 3.07 -12.73 -8.74
C MET A 120 4.05 -11.74 -8.08
N ALA A 121 4.29 -11.91 -6.78
CA ALA A 121 5.17 -11.08 -5.96
C ALA A 121 4.77 -9.60 -5.83
N TYR A 122 3.58 -9.22 -6.32
CA TYR A 122 3.03 -7.87 -6.12
C TYR A 122 2.90 -7.55 -4.64
N GLY A 123 2.39 -8.48 -3.82
CA GLY A 123 2.22 -8.26 -2.40
C GLY A 123 3.55 -8.12 -1.67
N VAL A 124 4.59 -8.85 -2.10
CA VAL A 124 5.97 -8.71 -1.58
C VAL A 124 6.57 -7.34 -1.89
N PHE A 125 6.33 -6.81 -3.10
CA PHE A 125 6.74 -5.46 -3.46
C PHE A 125 5.99 -4.41 -2.63
N CYS A 126 4.66 -4.52 -2.54
CA CYS A 126 3.82 -3.54 -1.87
C CYS A 126 4.08 -3.48 -0.37
N ILE A 127 4.22 -4.62 0.33
CA ILE A 127 4.54 -4.60 1.77
C ILE A 127 5.88 -3.90 2.05
N ALA A 128 6.90 -4.13 1.21
CA ALA A 128 8.19 -3.48 1.34
C ALA A 128 8.09 -1.96 1.12
N TYR A 129 7.32 -1.55 0.11
CA TYR A 129 7.03 -0.15 -0.17
C TYR A 129 6.29 0.50 1.01
N ASP A 130 5.17 -0.09 1.42
CA ASP A 130 4.24 0.48 2.39
C ASP A 130 4.85 0.62 3.77
N TRP A 131 5.56 -0.39 4.25
CA TRP A 131 6.19 -0.31 5.57
C TRP A 131 7.37 0.67 5.58
N CYS A 132 8.09 0.81 4.46
CA CYS A 132 9.07 1.86 4.28
C CYS A 132 8.42 3.25 4.32
N MET A 133 7.31 3.43 3.60
CA MET A 133 6.54 4.67 3.59
C MET A 133 5.99 4.99 4.98
N ALA A 134 5.44 4.01 5.70
CA ALA A 134 4.95 4.18 7.07
C ALA A 134 6.07 4.64 8.03
N ALA A 135 7.25 4.03 7.94
CA ALA A 135 8.42 4.45 8.71
C ALA A 135 8.87 5.87 8.36
N TYR A 136 8.91 6.21 7.07
CA TYR A 136 9.22 7.56 6.60
C TYR A 136 8.22 8.59 7.12
N ILE A 137 6.92 8.34 6.95
CA ILE A 137 5.83 9.19 7.41
C ILE A 137 5.92 9.38 8.92
N TYR A 138 6.18 8.31 9.66
CA TYR A 138 6.42 8.41 11.09
C TYR A 138 7.51 9.43 11.37
N VAL A 139 8.71 9.29 10.81
CA VAL A 139 9.79 10.27 11.04
C VAL A 139 9.42 11.69 10.59
N ARG A 140 8.72 11.82 9.45
CA ARG A 140 8.38 13.10 8.82
C ARG A 140 7.23 13.86 9.47
N ARG A 141 6.33 13.18 10.19
CA ARG A 141 5.05 13.71 10.71
C ARG A 141 5.15 15.02 11.49
N ARG A 142 6.27 15.26 12.20
CA ARG A 142 6.46 16.47 13.01
C ARG A 142 6.59 17.71 12.14
N ALA A 143 7.29 17.61 11.01
CA ALA A 143 7.48 18.72 10.08
C ALA A 143 6.18 19.13 9.37
N TRP A 144 5.26 18.19 9.16
CA TRP A 144 3.96 18.52 8.57
C TRP A 144 3.02 19.23 9.55
N ARG A 145 3.09 18.88 10.85
CA ARG A 145 2.28 19.53 11.89
C ARG A 145 2.68 20.99 12.11
N THR A 146 3.95 21.33 11.97
CA THR A 146 4.44 22.71 12.17
C THR A 146 4.01 23.68 11.06
N VAL A 147 3.56 23.18 9.91
CA VAL A 147 3.07 23.98 8.77
C VAL A 147 1.53 24.07 8.76
N GLY A 148 0.86 23.30 9.63
CA GLY A 148 -0.59 23.16 9.69
C GLY A 148 -1.31 24.00 10.76
N LEU A 149 -0.57 24.85 11.49
CA LEU A 149 -1.10 25.87 12.41
C LEU A 149 -0.85 27.26 11.84
#